data_AF-A0AAN4Q5U4-F1
#
_entry.id   AF-A0AAN4Q5U4-F1
#
_cell.length_a   1.000
_cell.length_b   1.000
_cell.length_c   1.000
_cell.angle_alpha   90.00
_cell.angle_beta   90.00
_cell.angle_gamma   90.00
#
_symmetry.space_group_name_H-M   'P 1'
#
loop_
_entity.id
_entity.type
_entity.pdbx_description
1 polymer ?
#
loop_
_entity_poly.entity_id
_entity_poly.type
_entity_poly.pdbx_seq_one_letter_code
_entity_poly.pdbx_strand_id
1 'polypeptide(L)'
;MEVRWRTDRDSERGADQVINWKLIAGNQAISYPGDTPNVLHWAVGQPVSLILRWARDGTQRPVNDPLQPDLRVGGLEAEWQYIGPWSLLRLMSAHVSMQRQPNMDYTEFPLSLEVPVHAPANEGNQTLMFVRLSLMSQGSKAPLSIQPLPTLAPRSPFGSAPRSVAAMEVKP
;
A
#
# COMPACT_ATOMS: atom_id res chain seq x y z
N MET A 1 -6.41 13.18 6.22
CA MET A 1 -5.39 12.57 5.35
C MET A 1 -5.51 13.16 3.96
N GLU A 2 -4.41 13.25 3.24
CA GLU A 2 -4.33 13.72 1.86
C GLU A 2 -3.76 12.64 0.96
N VAL A 3 -4.20 12.60 -0.29
CA VAL A 3 -3.80 11.59 -1.28
C VAL A 3 -3.21 12.26 -2.49
N ARG A 4 -2.07 11.76 -2.95
CA ARG A 4 -1.49 12.12 -4.24
C ARG A 4 -1.58 10.91 -5.16
N TRP A 5 -2.34 11.05 -6.23
CA TRP A 5 -2.55 10.00 -7.22
C TRP A 5 -1.41 9.95 -8.22
N ARG A 6 -1.05 8.74 -8.69
CA ARG A 6 -0.10 8.51 -9.78
C ARG A 6 1.22 9.26 -9.59
N THR A 7 1.88 9.05 -8.46
CA THR A 7 3.07 9.82 -8.07
C THR A 7 4.34 9.42 -8.80
N ASP A 8 4.51 8.13 -9.07
CA ASP A 8 5.75 7.56 -9.59
C ASP A 8 5.52 6.99 -11.01
N ARG A 9 4.98 7.86 -11.90
CA ARG A 9 4.51 7.49 -13.25
C ARG A 9 5.53 6.73 -14.10
N ASP A 10 6.80 7.09 -14.00
CA ASP A 10 7.87 6.44 -14.78
C ASP A 10 8.11 4.98 -14.36
N SER A 11 7.64 4.59 -13.17
CA SER A 11 7.70 3.21 -12.66
C SER A 11 6.38 2.45 -12.82
N GLU A 12 5.30 3.12 -13.24
CA GLU A 12 3.99 2.48 -13.44
C GLU A 12 4.01 1.52 -14.63
N ARG A 13 3.19 0.45 -14.57
CA ARG A 13 2.98 -0.50 -15.67
C ARG A 13 1.50 -0.77 -15.83
N GLY A 14 0.92 -0.51 -17.01
CA GLY A 14 -0.51 -0.69 -17.29
C GLY A 14 -1.45 0.31 -16.59
N ALA A 15 -0.92 1.28 -15.84
CA ALA A 15 -1.72 2.28 -15.13
C ALA A 15 -2.48 3.23 -16.07
N ASP A 16 -2.08 3.30 -17.34
CA ASP A 16 -2.77 3.99 -18.43
C ASP A 16 -4.13 3.35 -18.79
N GLN A 17 -4.30 2.06 -18.50
CA GLN A 17 -5.56 1.34 -18.71
C GLN A 17 -6.58 1.62 -17.60
N VAL A 18 -6.16 2.23 -16.48
CA VAL A 18 -7.00 2.55 -15.33
C VAL A 18 -7.50 3.98 -15.42
N ILE A 19 -8.81 4.12 -15.64
CA ILE A 19 -9.47 5.39 -15.95
C ILE A 19 -10.14 6.03 -14.73
N ASN A 20 -10.30 5.31 -13.63
CA ASN A 20 -10.78 5.88 -12.38
C ASN A 20 -10.13 5.23 -11.17
N TRP A 21 -9.80 6.06 -10.20
CA TRP A 21 -9.19 5.72 -8.93
C TRP A 21 -10.07 6.37 -7.88
N LYS A 22 -10.45 5.63 -6.84
CA LYS A 22 -11.35 6.13 -5.81
C LYS A 22 -10.95 5.60 -4.46
N LEU A 23 -10.81 6.49 -3.48
CA LEU A 23 -10.62 6.13 -2.08
C LEU A 23 -11.84 6.57 -1.29
N ILE A 24 -12.41 5.65 -0.53
CA ILE A 24 -13.58 5.83 0.33
C ILE A 24 -13.13 5.64 1.78
N ALA A 25 -13.54 6.54 2.66
CA ALA A 25 -13.39 6.40 4.11
C ALA A 25 -14.72 6.77 4.78
N GLY A 26 -15.38 5.79 5.40
CA GLY A 26 -16.72 5.96 5.94
C GLY A 26 -17.71 6.47 4.87
N ASN A 27 -18.23 7.69 5.05
CA ASN A 27 -19.18 8.31 4.13
C ASN A 27 -18.53 9.32 3.15
N GLN A 28 -17.22 9.48 3.18
CA GLN A 28 -16.51 10.39 2.28
C GLN A 28 -15.77 9.61 1.20
N ALA A 29 -15.67 10.19 0.01
CA ALA A 29 -14.90 9.64 -1.08
C ALA A 29 -14.16 10.74 -1.85
N ILE A 30 -12.97 10.39 -2.34
CA ILE A 30 -12.19 11.18 -3.29
C ILE A 30 -11.86 10.32 -4.49
N SER A 31 -11.75 10.92 -5.67
CA SER A 31 -11.48 10.19 -6.90
C SER A 31 -10.59 10.95 -7.88
N TYR A 32 -9.90 10.20 -8.72
CA TYR A 32 -9.07 10.69 -9.81
C TYR A 32 -9.39 9.94 -11.11
N PRO A 33 -9.52 10.63 -12.25
CA PRO A 33 -9.56 12.09 -12.40
C PRO A 33 -10.84 12.70 -11.79
N GLY A 34 -10.76 13.91 -11.26
CA GLY A 34 -11.88 14.65 -10.67
C GLY A 34 -11.44 15.94 -9.96
N ASP A 35 -12.39 16.84 -9.71
CA ASP A 35 -12.12 18.18 -9.12
C ASP A 35 -12.27 18.21 -7.58
N THR A 36 -12.52 17.06 -6.95
CA THR A 36 -12.61 16.99 -5.49
C THR A 36 -11.24 17.23 -4.86
N PRO A 37 -11.14 18.02 -3.78
CA PRO A 37 -9.91 18.11 -3.01
C PRO A 37 -9.43 16.72 -2.62
N ASN A 38 -8.15 16.41 -2.81
CA ASN A 38 -7.60 15.08 -2.49
C ASN A 38 -7.42 14.86 -0.97
N VAL A 39 -8.29 15.46 -0.16
CA VAL A 39 -8.26 15.40 1.30
C VAL A 39 -9.48 14.63 1.79
N LEU A 40 -9.24 13.65 2.65
CA LEU A 40 -10.26 12.79 3.25
C LEU A 40 -10.11 12.81 4.76
N HIS A 41 -11.22 12.78 5.50
CA HIS A 41 -11.20 12.58 6.94
C HIS A 41 -11.55 11.12 7.25
N TRP A 42 -10.63 10.42 7.89
CA TRP A 42 -10.86 9.07 8.40
C TRP A 42 -10.83 9.10 9.92
N ALA A 43 -11.87 8.55 10.53
CA ALA A 43 -11.94 8.31 11.96
C ALA A 43 -11.74 6.83 12.28
N VAL A 44 -11.18 6.54 13.45
CA VAL A 44 -10.98 5.17 13.96
C VAL A 44 -12.29 4.39 13.89
N GLY A 45 -12.24 3.18 13.33
CA GLY A 45 -13.41 2.32 13.14
C GLY A 45 -14.13 2.49 11.81
N GLN A 46 -13.90 3.58 11.08
CA GLN A 46 -14.50 3.73 9.75
C GLN A 46 -13.85 2.77 8.75
N PRO A 47 -14.61 2.10 7.88
CA PRO A 47 -14.03 1.29 6.82
C PRO A 47 -13.31 2.17 5.80
N VAL A 48 -12.29 1.60 5.15
CA VAL A 48 -11.58 2.22 4.04
C VAL A 48 -11.62 1.29 2.84
N SER A 49 -11.89 1.85 1.67
CA SER A 49 -11.98 1.08 0.43
C SER A 49 -11.28 1.81 -0.71
N LEU A 50 -10.47 1.09 -1.47
CA LEU A 50 -9.73 1.61 -2.61
C LEU A 50 -10.22 0.89 -3.85
N ILE A 51 -10.80 1.64 -4.78
CA ILE A 51 -11.43 1.12 -5.98
C ILE A 51 -10.69 1.66 -7.20
N LEU A 52 -10.36 0.76 -8.12
CA LEU A 52 -9.74 1.04 -9.41
C LEU A 52 -10.65 0.54 -10.52
N ARG A 53 -10.80 1.33 -11.58
CA ARG A 53 -11.64 0.98 -12.74
C ARG A 53 -10.86 1.03 -14.04
N TRP A 54 -10.85 -0.07 -14.76
CA TRP A 54 -10.23 -0.19 -16.07
C TRP A 54 -11.13 0.38 -17.17
N ALA A 55 -10.51 0.84 -18.25
CA ALA A 55 -11.19 1.24 -19.46
C ALA A 55 -11.95 0.06 -20.06
N ARG A 56 -13.19 0.31 -20.53
CA ARG A 56 -13.96 -0.71 -21.25
C ARG A 56 -13.26 -1.15 -22.53
N ASP A 57 -12.65 -0.20 -23.22
CA ASP A 57 -11.95 -0.46 -24.50
C ASP A 57 -10.45 -0.73 -24.31
N GLY A 58 -10.00 -0.87 -23.05
CA GLY A 58 -8.62 -1.25 -22.75
C GLY A 58 -8.33 -2.72 -23.04
N THR A 59 -7.05 -3.08 -23.15
CA THR A 59 -6.60 -4.47 -23.40
C THR A 59 -6.50 -5.31 -22.13
N GLN A 60 -6.50 -4.65 -20.96
CA GLN A 60 -6.32 -5.29 -19.66
C GLN A 60 -7.65 -5.49 -18.94
N ARG A 61 -7.77 -6.62 -18.24
CA ARG A 61 -8.91 -6.92 -17.37
C ARG A 61 -8.41 -7.36 -16.00
N PRO A 62 -8.81 -6.69 -14.90
CA PRO A 62 -8.40 -7.12 -13.56
C PRO A 62 -8.91 -8.52 -13.28
N VAL A 63 -8.18 -9.26 -12.45
CA VAL A 63 -8.58 -10.58 -11.95
C VAL A 63 -8.32 -10.69 -10.46
N ASN A 64 -9.08 -11.57 -9.80
CA ASN A 64 -8.85 -11.88 -8.39
C ASN A 64 -7.53 -12.62 -8.21
N ASP A 65 -6.90 -12.42 -7.06
CA ASP A 65 -5.67 -13.09 -6.65
C ASP A 65 -5.88 -13.80 -5.32
N PRO A 66 -5.71 -15.14 -5.25
CA PRO A 66 -5.75 -15.86 -3.97
C PRO A 66 -4.73 -15.37 -2.94
N LEU A 67 -3.64 -14.73 -3.37
CA LEU A 67 -2.62 -14.16 -2.49
C LEU A 67 -3.02 -12.79 -1.92
N GLN A 68 -4.06 -12.15 -2.47
CA GLN A 68 -4.59 -10.87 -2.00
C GLN A 68 -6.05 -11.05 -1.53
N PRO A 69 -6.28 -11.56 -0.31
CA PRO A 69 -7.63 -11.87 0.16
C PRO A 69 -8.55 -10.66 0.29
N ASP A 70 -7.97 -9.46 0.46
CA ASP A 70 -8.72 -8.21 0.54
C ASP A 70 -9.07 -7.63 -0.84
N LEU A 71 -8.48 -8.16 -1.93
CA LEU A 71 -8.76 -7.76 -3.31
C LEU A 71 -9.99 -8.49 -3.83
N ARG A 72 -10.97 -7.71 -4.30
CA ARG A 72 -12.17 -8.20 -4.99
C ARG A 72 -12.26 -7.58 -6.35
N VAL A 73 -12.44 -8.43 -7.36
CA VAL A 73 -12.61 -8.00 -8.74
C VAL A 73 -14.03 -8.30 -9.21
N GLY A 74 -14.69 -7.27 -9.72
CA GLY A 74 -16.01 -7.33 -10.33
C GLY A 74 -16.02 -6.63 -11.69
N GLY A 75 -16.04 -7.43 -12.78
CA GLY A 75 -16.07 -6.90 -14.14
C GLY A 75 -14.80 -6.11 -14.50
N LEU A 76 -14.90 -4.78 -14.51
CA LEU A 76 -13.79 -3.86 -14.81
C LEU A 76 -13.25 -3.14 -13.56
N GLU A 77 -13.74 -3.52 -12.38
CA GLU A 77 -13.40 -2.87 -11.12
C GLU A 77 -12.63 -3.81 -10.21
N ALA A 78 -11.58 -3.30 -9.60
CA ALA A 78 -10.82 -3.93 -8.54
C ALA A 78 -10.98 -3.10 -7.26
N GLU A 79 -11.36 -3.74 -6.17
CA GLU A 79 -11.60 -3.12 -4.88
C GLU A 79 -10.79 -3.83 -3.80
N TRP A 80 -9.99 -3.06 -3.03
CA TRP A 80 -9.53 -3.51 -1.72
C TRP A 80 -10.40 -2.91 -0.63
N GLN A 81 -10.90 -3.74 0.28
CA GLN A 81 -11.75 -3.30 1.39
C GLN A 81 -11.18 -3.68 2.74
N TYR A 82 -10.96 -2.68 3.59
CA TYR A 82 -10.46 -2.85 4.95
C TYR A 82 -11.49 -2.36 5.97
N ILE A 83 -11.91 -3.24 6.88
CA ILE A 83 -12.96 -2.96 7.89
C ILE A 83 -12.42 -3.05 9.31
N GLY A 84 -12.98 -2.32 10.28
CA GLY A 84 -12.61 -2.38 11.69
C GLY A 84 -11.75 -1.19 12.17
N PRO A 85 -11.31 -1.18 13.44
CA PRO A 85 -10.71 0.00 14.10
C PRO A 85 -9.45 0.52 13.38
N TRP A 86 -8.67 -0.37 12.78
CA TRP A 86 -7.39 -0.07 12.14
C TRP A 86 -7.43 -0.30 10.63
N SER A 87 -8.54 0.01 9.98
CA SER A 87 -8.71 -0.14 8.52
C SER A 87 -7.69 0.66 7.71
N LEU A 88 -7.50 1.95 8.02
CA LEU A 88 -6.53 2.79 7.32
C LEU A 88 -5.09 2.29 7.48
N LEU A 89 -4.70 1.95 8.71
CA LEU A 89 -3.36 1.42 8.98
C LEU A 89 -3.12 0.09 8.27
N ARG A 90 -4.15 -0.77 8.18
CA ARG A 90 -4.06 -2.01 7.41
C ARG A 90 -3.88 -1.77 5.93
N LEU A 91 -4.66 -0.86 5.34
CA LEU A 91 -4.47 -0.45 3.95
C LEU A 91 -3.03 0.02 3.71
N MET A 92 -2.52 0.92 4.56
CA MET A 92 -1.15 1.41 4.45
C MET A 92 -0.13 0.27 4.57
N SER A 93 -0.32 -0.65 5.51
CA SER A 93 0.60 -1.77 5.72
C SER A 93 0.60 -2.77 4.58
N ALA A 94 -0.56 -3.01 3.95
CA ALA A 94 -0.71 -3.96 2.86
C ALA A 94 -0.10 -3.47 1.55
N HIS A 95 -0.06 -2.14 1.35
CA HIS A 95 0.40 -1.53 0.11
C HIS A 95 1.71 -0.75 0.25
N VAL A 96 2.40 -0.80 1.39
CA VAL A 96 3.63 -0.02 1.58
C VAL A 96 4.67 -0.34 0.50
N SER A 97 5.15 0.69 -0.21
CA SER A 97 6.18 0.52 -1.23
C SER A 97 7.56 0.48 -0.58
N MET A 98 8.33 -0.56 -0.88
CA MET A 98 9.72 -0.71 -0.42
C MET A 98 10.73 0.09 -1.27
N GLN A 99 10.27 0.80 -2.30
CA GLN A 99 11.15 1.56 -3.17
C GLN A 99 11.78 2.72 -2.38
N ARG A 100 13.01 2.49 -1.90
CA ARG A 100 13.82 3.48 -1.17
C ARG A 100 14.02 4.70 -2.04
N GLN A 101 13.35 5.79 -1.71
CA GLN A 101 13.61 7.08 -2.31
C GLN A 101 14.85 7.69 -1.64
N PRO A 102 15.77 8.30 -2.41
CA PRO A 102 16.98 8.90 -1.87
C PRO A 102 16.69 10.08 -0.92
N ASN A 103 15.52 10.72 -1.06
CA ASN A 103 15.01 11.77 -0.18
C ASN A 103 13.77 11.25 0.55
N MET A 104 13.98 10.62 1.71
CA MET A 104 12.91 10.01 2.50
C MET A 104 12.10 11.10 3.21
N ASP A 105 11.02 11.58 2.59
CA ASP A 105 10.04 12.42 3.28
C ASP A 105 9.13 11.54 4.14
N TYR A 106 9.32 11.58 5.46
CA TYR A 106 8.54 10.78 6.42
C TYR A 106 7.09 11.27 6.61
N THR A 107 6.67 12.27 5.84
CA THR A 107 5.30 12.81 5.85
C THR A 107 4.44 12.28 4.69
N GLU A 108 5.06 11.62 3.72
CA GLU A 108 4.40 10.94 2.60
C GLU A 108 4.65 9.43 2.68
N PHE A 109 3.59 8.63 2.71
CA PHE A 109 3.65 7.17 2.69
C PHE A 109 3.43 6.68 1.26
N PRO A 110 4.47 6.18 0.57
CA PRO A 110 4.32 5.64 -0.77
C PRO A 110 3.64 4.28 -0.71
N LEU A 111 2.58 4.12 -1.50
CA LEU A 111 1.81 2.90 -1.65
C LEU A 111 1.96 2.37 -3.08
N SER A 112 2.28 1.08 -3.20
CA SER A 112 2.27 0.32 -4.45
C SER A 112 1.00 -0.52 -4.52
N LEU A 113 0.25 -0.32 -5.60
CA LEU A 113 -0.97 -1.06 -5.90
C LEU A 113 -0.67 -2.03 -7.04
N GLU A 114 -0.78 -3.32 -6.75
CA GLU A 114 -0.52 -4.39 -7.71
C GLU A 114 -1.79 -5.19 -7.95
N VAL A 115 -2.31 -5.10 -9.18
CA VAL A 115 -3.50 -5.85 -9.58
C VAL A 115 -3.12 -6.81 -10.69
N PRO A 116 -3.34 -8.13 -10.52
CA PRO A 116 -3.16 -9.04 -11.63
C PRO A 116 -4.22 -8.77 -12.69
N VAL A 117 -3.81 -8.87 -13.95
CA VAL A 117 -4.67 -8.64 -15.09
C VAL A 117 -4.53 -9.77 -16.11
N HIS A 118 -5.63 -10.08 -16.78
CA HIS A 118 -5.55 -10.73 -18.08
C HIS A 118 -5.22 -9.67 -19.14
N ALA A 119 -4.11 -9.88 -19.84
CA ALA A 119 -3.63 -9.02 -20.91
C ALA A 119 -3.15 -9.89 -22.10
N PRO A 120 -2.99 -9.31 -23.31
CA PRO A 120 -2.36 -9.99 -24.43
C PRO A 120 -0.92 -10.42 -24.11
N ALA A 121 -0.39 -11.46 -24.77
CA ALA A 121 0.92 -12.05 -24.46
C ALA A 121 2.12 -11.07 -24.55
N ASN A 122 1.96 -9.94 -25.24
CA ASN A 122 2.99 -8.92 -25.39
C ASN A 122 2.99 -7.89 -24.24
N GLU A 123 2.00 -7.96 -23.35
CA GLU A 123 1.87 -7.11 -22.18
C GLU A 123 2.15 -7.90 -20.90
N GLY A 124 2.44 -7.19 -19.80
CA GLY A 124 2.56 -7.83 -18.49
C GLY A 124 1.19 -8.23 -17.93
N ASN A 125 1.10 -9.39 -17.27
CA ASN A 125 -0.11 -9.86 -16.58
C ASN A 125 -0.36 -9.16 -15.23
N GLN A 126 0.25 -8.00 -15.00
CA GLN A 126 0.12 -7.23 -13.77
C GLN A 126 0.11 -5.75 -14.09
N THR A 127 -0.79 -5.03 -13.46
CA THR A 127 -0.83 -3.57 -13.42
C THR A 127 -0.17 -3.11 -12.12
N LEU A 128 0.88 -2.28 -12.23
CA LEU A 128 1.60 -1.68 -11.11
C LEU A 128 1.40 -0.16 -11.12
N MET A 129 1.04 0.36 -9.96
CA MET A 129 0.52 1.71 -9.77
C MET A 129 1.03 2.31 -8.47
N PHE A 130 1.16 3.63 -8.41
CA PHE A 130 1.69 4.31 -7.22
C PHE A 130 0.81 5.45 -6.75
N VAL A 131 0.60 5.51 -5.44
CA VAL A 131 -0.13 6.56 -4.73
C VAL A 131 0.68 6.96 -3.52
N ARG A 132 0.64 8.24 -3.12
CA ARG A 132 1.16 8.67 -1.81
C ARG A 132 0.04 9.11 -0.91
N LEU A 133 0.14 8.73 0.36
CA LEU A 133 -0.78 9.14 1.41
C LEU A 133 -0.03 10.02 2.40
N SER A 134 -0.61 11.16 2.78
CA SER A 134 -0.12 11.97 3.89
C SER A 134 -1.14 11.97 5.01
N LEU A 135 -0.73 11.55 6.21
CA LEU A 135 -1.56 11.67 7.40
C LEU A 135 -1.45 13.09 7.93
N MET A 136 -2.54 13.67 8.39
CA MET A 136 -2.55 15.03 8.96
C MET A 136 -2.80 14.93 10.46
N SER A 137 -2.19 15.84 11.24
CA SER A 137 -2.43 15.92 12.67
C SER A 137 -3.90 16.30 12.97
N GLN A 138 -4.41 15.84 14.11
CA GLN A 138 -5.73 16.25 14.57
C GLN A 138 -5.68 17.72 15.04
N GLY A 139 -6.43 18.60 14.36
CA GLY A 139 -6.50 20.02 14.72
C GLY A 139 -5.51 20.95 14.00
N SER A 140 -4.62 20.42 13.14
CA SER A 140 -3.80 21.23 12.24
C SER A 140 -3.70 20.58 10.86
N LYS A 141 -3.45 21.38 9.82
CA LYS A 141 -3.18 20.86 8.46
C LYS A 141 -1.72 20.41 8.29
N ALA A 142 -0.95 20.34 9.37
CA ALA A 142 0.44 19.89 9.29
C ALA A 142 0.47 18.36 9.08
N PRO A 143 1.29 17.87 8.14
CA PRO A 143 1.38 16.45 7.91
C PRO A 143 2.16 15.77 9.05
N LEU A 144 1.75 14.56 9.39
CA LEU A 144 2.33 13.76 10.46
C LEU A 144 3.57 13.04 9.92
N SER A 145 4.72 13.31 10.54
CA SER A 145 5.96 12.62 10.25
C SER A 145 6.03 11.32 11.06
N ILE A 146 6.06 10.16 10.38
CA ILE A 146 6.25 8.85 11.04
C ILE A 146 7.61 8.30 10.62
N GLN A 147 8.57 8.37 11.53
CA GLN A 147 9.87 7.75 11.33
C GLN A 147 9.76 6.22 11.48
N PRO A 148 10.50 5.44 10.69
CA PRO A 148 10.53 4.00 10.84
C PRO A 148 11.00 3.64 12.25
N LEU A 149 10.26 2.76 12.91
CA LEU A 149 10.68 2.24 14.20
C LEU A 149 11.98 1.44 14.04
N PRO A 150 12.92 1.53 14.99
CA PRO A 150 14.13 0.71 14.95
C PRO A 150 13.74 -0.77 14.99
N THR A 151 14.11 -1.51 13.95
CA THR A 151 13.84 -2.96 13.84
C THR A 151 14.95 -3.81 14.45
N LEU A 152 16.07 -3.19 14.81
CA LEU A 152 17.16 -3.84 15.53
C LEU A 152 17.01 -3.55 17.02
N ALA A 153 16.89 -4.62 17.80
CA ALA A 153 16.98 -4.51 19.24
C ALA A 153 18.35 -3.88 19.61
N PRO A 154 18.40 -2.99 20.61
CA PRO A 154 19.65 -2.55 21.18
C PRO A 154 20.49 -3.77 21.57
N ARG A 155 21.82 -3.69 21.42
CA ARG A 155 22.71 -4.76 21.88
C ARG A 155 22.45 -4.99 23.37
N SER A 156 22.03 -6.21 23.71
CA SER A 156 21.79 -6.60 25.10
C SER A 156 23.06 -6.41 25.93
N PRO A 157 22.98 -5.80 27.13
CA PRO A 157 24.11 -5.76 28.06
C PRO A 157 24.46 -7.15 28.61
N PHE A 158 23.53 -8.12 28.50
CA PHE A 158 23.80 -9.53 28.75
C PHE A 158 24.30 -10.15 27.45
N GLY A 159 25.62 -10.09 27.24
CA GLY A 159 26.28 -10.53 26.02
C GLY A 159 26.00 -11.99 25.64
N SER A 160 26.15 -12.28 24.35
CA SER A 160 26.06 -13.62 23.77
C SER A 160 26.92 -14.62 24.54
N ALA A 161 26.32 -15.47 25.35
CA ALA A 161 27.03 -16.57 25.98
C ALA A 161 27.60 -17.48 24.86
N PRO A 162 28.91 -17.76 24.83
CA PRO A 162 29.43 -18.75 23.91
C PRO A 162 28.82 -20.11 24.30
N ARG A 163 28.14 -20.76 23.35
CA ARG A 163 27.76 -22.17 23.48
C ARG A 163 29.05 -22.98 23.52
N SER A 164 29.55 -23.30 24.71
CA SER A 164 30.60 -24.31 24.89
C SER A 164 29.97 -25.67 24.57
N VAL A 165 30.20 -26.15 23.35
CA VAL A 165 29.93 -27.54 22.99
C VAL A 165 31.10 -28.35 23.53
N ALA A 166 30.95 -28.90 24.73
CA ALA A 166 31.88 -29.88 25.25
C ALA A 166 31.79 -31.14 24.39
N ALA A 167 32.77 -31.34 23.50
CA ALA A 167 33.00 -32.62 22.84
C ALA A 167 33.49 -33.61 23.90
N MET A 168 32.65 -34.58 24.25
CA MET A 168 33.02 -35.69 25.12
C MET A 168 33.78 -36.70 24.26
N GLU A 169 35.11 -36.61 24.26
CA GLU A 169 35.99 -37.60 23.67
C GLU A 169 36.01 -38.84 24.57
N VAL A 170 35.41 -39.93 24.09
CA VAL A 170 35.52 -41.27 24.68
C VAL A 170 36.60 -42.02 23.89
N LYS A 171 37.68 -42.41 24.56
CA LYS A 171 38.74 -43.26 24.01
C LYS A 171 38.75 -44.60 24.77
N PRO A 172 38.97 -45.75 24.08
CA PRO A 172 38.72 -47.10 24.61
C PRO A 172 39.71 -47.58 25.65
#